data_AF-A0A6F9BGJ9-F1
#
_entry.id   AF-A0A6F9BGJ9-F1
#
_cell.length_a   1.000
_cell.length_b   1.000
_cell.length_c   1.000
_cell.angle_alpha   90.00
_cell.angle_beta   90.00
_cell.angle_gamma   90.00
#
_symmetry.space_group_name_H-M   'P 1'
#
loop_
_entity.id
_entity.type
_entity.pdbx_description
1 polymer ?
#
loop_
_entity_poly.entity_id
_entity_poly.type
_entity_poly.pdbx_seq_one_letter_code
_entity_poly.pdbx_strand_id
1 'polypeptide(L)'
;MLAVEEHVWASSGGQVFIISTTTHTVERQLEAHQEEGMVVSHMVVAGVGIWIAFSSGSTLRLFHTETLDHLQDINIATPVHNILA
;
A
#
# COMPACT_ATOMS: atom_id res chain seq x y z
N MET A 1 8.19 0.82 5.34
CA MET A 1 9.17 0.92 4.23
C MET A 1 9.41 -0.48 3.70
N LEU A 2 9.44 -0.66 2.39
CA LEU A 2 9.57 -1.94 1.70
C LEU A 2 10.56 -1.78 0.54
N ALA A 3 11.52 -2.69 0.39
CA ALA A 3 12.40 -2.73 -0.78
C ALA A 3 11.72 -3.53 -1.90
N VAL A 4 11.68 -2.96 -3.10
CA VAL A 4 11.10 -3.57 -4.30
C VAL A 4 12.03 -3.24 -5.46
N GLU A 5 12.76 -4.25 -5.98
CA GLU A 5 13.75 -4.06 -7.05
C GLU A 5 14.79 -2.95 -6.70
N GLU A 6 14.97 -1.97 -7.59
CA GLU A 6 15.87 -0.82 -7.39
C GLU A 6 15.19 0.37 -6.69
N HIS A 7 14.05 0.12 -6.03
CA HIS A 7 13.27 1.13 -5.34
C HIS A 7 12.99 0.78 -3.89
N VAL A 8 12.90 1.84 -3.07
CA VAL A 8 12.35 1.79 -1.73
C VAL A 8 10.97 2.45 -1.76
N TRP A 9 9.97 1.71 -1.32
CA TRP A 9 8.61 2.19 -1.13
C TRP A 9 8.43 2.59 0.34
N ALA A 10 8.13 3.86 0.59
CA ALA A 10 7.95 4.40 1.93
C ALA A 10 6.62 5.15 2.04
N SER A 11 5.87 4.94 3.11
CA SER A 11 4.61 5.63 3.35
C SER A 11 4.75 6.79 4.33
N SER A 12 3.93 7.82 4.15
CA SER A 12 3.68 8.89 5.12
C SER A 12 2.22 9.30 5.02
N GLY A 13 1.45 9.14 6.11
CA GLY A 13 0.00 9.28 6.05
C GLY A 13 -0.62 8.30 5.05
N GLY A 14 -1.54 8.77 4.22
CA GLY A 14 -2.17 8.00 3.14
C GLY A 14 -1.36 7.95 1.84
N GLN A 15 -0.16 8.51 1.81
CA GLN A 15 0.71 8.59 0.63
C GLN A 15 1.81 7.53 0.69
N VAL A 16 2.22 7.05 -0.49
CA VAL A 16 3.35 6.14 -0.70
C VAL A 16 4.30 6.75 -1.71
N PHE A 17 5.57 6.82 -1.37
CA PHE A 17 6.66 7.38 -2.17
C PHE A 17 7.56 6.27 -2.66
N ILE A 18 7.92 6.32 -3.94
CA ILE A 18 8.82 5.38 -4.59
C ILE A 18 10.15 6.10 -4.82
N ILE A 19 11.16 5.65 -4.11
CA ILE A 19 12.47 6.30 -4.01
C ILE A 19 13.50 5.40 -4.69
N SER A 20 14.26 5.93 -5.64
CA SER A 20 15.34 5.16 -6.28
C SER A 20 16.48 4.92 -5.31
N THR A 21 16.95 3.67 -5.23
CA THR A 21 18.12 3.31 -4.40
C THR A 21 19.43 3.78 -5.00
N THR A 22 19.43 4.23 -6.26
CA THR A 22 20.63 4.68 -6.98
C THR A 22 20.80 6.19 -6.87
N THR A 23 19.72 6.96 -7.08
CA THR A 23 19.76 8.43 -7.06
C THR A 23 19.38 9.01 -5.70
N HIS A 24 18.75 8.21 -4.82
CA HIS A 24 18.17 8.64 -3.56
C HIS A 24 17.10 9.73 -3.69
N THR A 25 16.42 9.80 -4.84
CA THR A 25 15.34 10.76 -5.11
C THR A 25 13.99 10.09 -5.18
N VAL A 26 12.93 10.80 -4.78
CA VAL A 26 11.55 10.39 -5.05
C VAL A 26 11.32 10.47 -6.56
N GLU A 27 11.00 9.34 -7.17
CA GLU A 27 10.71 9.27 -8.62
C GLU A 27 9.21 9.31 -8.88
N ARG A 28 8.42 8.69 -8.00
CA ARG A 28 6.97 8.57 -8.14
C ARG A 28 6.26 8.58 -6.79
N GLN A 29 4.96 8.81 -6.82
CA GLN A 29 4.09 8.80 -5.65
C GLN A 29 2.75 8.16 -5.96
N LEU A 30 2.13 7.59 -4.94
CA LEU A 30 0.83 6.93 -4.98
C LEU A 30 0.00 7.40 -3.78
N GLU A 31 -1.21 7.89 -4.03
CA GLU A 31 -2.21 8.12 -2.98
C GLU A 31 -2.96 6.81 -2.71
N ALA A 32 -2.64 6.15 -1.60
CA ALA A 32 -3.22 4.86 -1.26
C ALA A 32 -4.68 5.00 -0.79
N HIS A 33 -5.04 6.15 -0.20
CA HIS A 33 -6.40 6.44 0.25
C HIS A 33 -6.72 7.94 0.21
N GLN A 34 -7.87 8.28 -0.35
CA GLN A 34 -8.35 9.67 -0.51
C GLN A 34 -9.07 10.22 0.73
N GLU A 35 -9.24 9.40 1.77
CA GLU A 35 -9.96 9.81 2.97
C GLU A 35 -8.97 10.43 3.94
N GLU A 36 -9.30 11.63 4.41
CA GLU A 36 -8.46 12.37 5.33
C GLU A 36 -8.27 11.61 6.64
N GLY A 37 -7.03 11.55 7.13
CA GLY A 37 -6.67 10.85 8.37
C GLY A 37 -6.38 9.35 8.20
N MET A 38 -6.57 8.78 7.01
CA MET A 38 -6.15 7.40 6.74
C MET A 38 -4.63 7.31 6.66
N VAL A 39 -4.05 6.41 7.44
CA VAL A 39 -2.59 6.20 7.50
C VAL A 39 -2.27 4.79 7.03
N VAL A 40 -1.33 4.67 6.09
CA VAL A 40 -0.80 3.36 5.69
C VAL A 40 -0.07 2.73 6.86
N SER A 41 -0.53 1.55 7.28
CA SER A 41 0.08 0.78 8.37
C SER A 41 1.08 -0.25 7.84
N HIS A 42 0.74 -0.94 6.76
CA HIS A 42 1.57 -2.01 6.18
C HIS A 42 1.51 -1.98 4.66
N MET A 43 2.61 -2.38 4.04
CA MET A 43 2.73 -2.60 2.61
C MET A 43 3.45 -3.91 2.35
N VAL A 44 2.97 -4.70 1.40
CA VAL A 44 3.60 -5.97 1.00
C VAL A 44 3.41 -6.20 -0.49
N VAL A 45 4.45 -6.66 -1.18
CA VAL A 45 4.34 -7.09 -2.58
C VAL A 45 3.92 -8.55 -2.62
N ALA A 46 2.85 -8.85 -3.37
CA ALA A 46 2.41 -10.21 -3.63
C ALA A 46 1.64 -10.28 -4.95
N GLY A 47 1.92 -11.32 -5.75
CA GLY A 47 1.31 -11.48 -7.06
C GLY A 47 1.71 -10.35 -8.01
N VAL A 48 0.72 -9.68 -8.59
CA VAL A 48 0.90 -8.64 -9.63
C VAL A 48 1.06 -7.22 -9.07
N GLY A 49 1.14 -7.05 -7.75
CA GLY A 49 1.14 -5.70 -7.18
C GLY A 49 1.51 -5.62 -5.72
N ILE A 50 1.26 -4.44 -5.16
CA ILE A 50 1.48 -4.11 -3.76
C ILE A 50 0.13 -4.02 -3.02
N TRP A 51 0.01 -4.78 -1.95
CA TRP A 51 -1.09 -4.72 -1.01
C TRP A 51 -0.79 -3.71 0.09
N ILE A 52 -1.76 -2.86 0.38
CA ILE A 52 -1.68 -1.80 1.38
C ILE A 52 -2.80 -1.99 2.40
N ALA A 53 -2.41 -1.97 3.68
CA ALA A 53 -3.32 -1.90 4.81
C ALA A 53 -3.24 -0.52 5.47
N PHE A 54 -4.34 -0.12 6.10
CA PHE A 54 -4.44 1.17 6.79
C PHE A 54 -4.49 0.96 8.31
N SER A 55 -4.32 2.05 9.06
CA SER A 55 -4.41 2.08 10.53
C SER A 55 -5.84 1.85 11.05
N SER A 56 -6.83 2.13 10.22
CA SER A 56 -8.26 1.97 10.49
C SER A 56 -8.97 1.33 9.30
N GLY A 57 -10.18 0.82 9.55
CA GLY A 57 -10.95 0.10 8.54
C GLY A 57 -10.50 -1.35 8.34
N SER A 58 -11.24 -2.07 7.51
CA SER A 58 -11.03 -3.49 7.23
C SER A 58 -10.76 -3.76 5.75
N THR A 59 -10.45 -2.73 4.97
CA THR A 59 -10.19 -2.85 3.53
C THR A 59 -8.69 -2.87 3.27
N LEU A 60 -8.23 -3.92 2.59
CA LEU A 60 -6.92 -3.96 1.95
C LEU A 60 -7.04 -3.48 0.51
N ARG A 61 -6.05 -2.73 0.03
CA ARG A 61 -6.03 -2.22 -1.34
C ARG A 61 -4.85 -2.77 -2.12
N LEU A 62 -5.06 -3.19 -3.35
CA LEU A 62 -4.03 -3.64 -4.28
C LEU A 62 -3.79 -2.57 -5.34
N PHE A 63 -2.52 -2.24 -5.54
CA PHE A 63 -2.06 -1.37 -6.62
C PHE A 63 -1.05 -2.08 -7.51
N HIS A 64 -1.07 -1.78 -8.80
CA HIS A 64 -0.05 -2.26 -9.74
C HIS A 64 1.29 -1.56 -9.47
N THR A 65 2.41 -2.28 -9.43
CA THR A 65 3.72 -1.70 -9.08
C THR A 65 4.32 -0.80 -10.17
N GLU A 66 3.97 -1.06 -11.43
CA GLU A 66 4.49 -0.28 -12.57
C GLU A 66 3.61 0.91 -12.91
N THR A 67 2.29 0.74 -12.99
CA THR A 67 1.39 1.83 -13.41
C THR A 67 0.85 2.63 -12.23
N LEU A 68 0.96 2.11 -11.01
CA LEU A 68 0.37 2.66 -9.79
C LEU A 68 -1.16 2.71 -9.81
N ASP A 69 -1.78 2.02 -10.75
CA ASP A 69 -3.24 1.93 -10.83
C ASP A 69 -3.79 1.12 -9.66
N HIS A 70 -4.93 1.58 -9.14
CA HIS A 70 -5.74 0.78 -8.25
C HIS A 70 -6.30 -0.42 -9.01
N LEU A 71 -6.11 -1.61 -8.45
CA LEU A 71 -6.59 -2.86 -9.05
C LEU A 71 -7.76 -3.45 -8.28
N GLN A 72 -7.71 -3.41 -6.95
CA GLN A 72 -8.71 -4.13 -6.14
C GLN A 72 -8.79 -3.61 -4.70
N ASP A 73 -10.01 -3.67 -4.15
CA ASP A 73 -10.28 -3.56 -2.71
C ASP A 73 -10.81 -4.90 -2.17
N ILE A 74 -10.29 -5.35 -1.03
CA ILE A 74 -10.76 -6.54 -0.32
C ILE A 74 -11.11 -6.16 1.11
N ASN A 75 -12.38 -6.35 1.50
CA ASN A 75 -12.81 -6.20 2.89
C ASN A 75 -12.63 -7.52 3.65
N ILE A 76 -11.82 -7.49 4.71
CA ILE A 76 -11.49 -8.66 5.54
C ILE A 76 -12.28 -8.75 6.85
N ALA A 77 -13.25 -7.85 7.10
CA ALA A 77 -14.00 -7.84 8.36
C ALA A 77 -14.70 -9.18 8.64
N THR A 78 -15.47 -9.70 7.68
CA THR A 78 -16.26 -10.92 7.86
C THR A 78 -15.37 -12.16 8.02
N PRO A 79 -14.37 -12.41 7.15
CA PRO A 79 -13.46 -13.56 7.32
C PRO A 79 -12.72 -13.53 8.66
N VAL A 80 -12.21 -12.36 9.07
CA VAL A 80 -11.48 -12.22 10.34
C VAL A 80 -12.40 -12.44 11.53
N HIS A 81 -13.61 -11.86 11.52
CA HIS A 81 -14.58 -12.08 12.59
C HIS A 81 -14.91 -13.56 12.76
N ASN A 82 -15.12 -14.28 11.66
CA ASN A 82 -15.44 -15.71 11.71
C ASN A 82 -14.28 -16.58 12.22
N ILE A 83 -13.02 -16.14 12.09
CA ILE A 83 -11.85 -16.85 12.61
C ILE A 83 -11.67 -16.61 14.12
N LEU A 84 -12.05 -15.43 14.59
CA LEU A 84 -11.84 -14.99 15.97
C LEU A 84 -13.02 -15.31 16.91
N ALA A 85 -14.18 -15.69 16.37
CA ALA A 85 -15.36 -16.10 17.13
C ALA A 85 -15.28 -17.56 17.59
#